data_AF-A0A8T4M5R4-F1
#
_entry.id   AF-A0A8T4M5R4-F1
#
_cell.length_a   1.000
_cell.length_b   1.000
_cell.length_c   1.000
_cell.angle_alpha   90.00
_cell.angle_beta   90.00
_cell.angle_gamma   90.00
#
_symmetry.space_group_name_H-M   'P 1'
#
loop_
_entity.id
_entity.type
_entity.pdbx_description
1 polymer ?
#
loop_
_entity_poly.entity_id
_entity_poly.type
_entity_poly.pdbx_seq_one_letter_code
_entity_poly.pdbx_strand_id
1 'polypeptide(L)'
;MVSFIKLVQKRISNISIGPSTLRGQPTGTINLTREFLKSFDLNIFNNTLSESDFLNKLDEQTNLLKEKIHSKSWGIARKALNIFLFQSSHDIFLSKEYGLNKIIPFLEVPLDNPNAKKLVEMAEQKGIKLRWNNIKSLIKEDSYNLQKFAKQVSNEEYNCDRCYLDLYFWRGNKVEE
;
A
#
# COMPACT_ATOMS: atom_id res chain seq x y z
N MET A 1 15.02 -2.69 27.56
CA MET A 1 14.45 -3.94 27.02
C MET A 1 13.65 -3.59 25.78
N VAL A 2 13.85 -4.24 24.63
CA VAL A 2 13.06 -3.97 23.41
C VAL A 2 11.65 -4.52 23.61
N SER A 3 10.61 -3.72 23.36
CA SER A 3 9.22 -4.17 23.54
C SER A 3 8.83 -5.24 22.52
N PHE A 4 7.95 -6.16 22.91
CA PHE A 4 7.42 -7.20 22.03
C PHE A 4 6.78 -6.60 20.76
N ILE A 5 5.96 -5.56 20.91
CA ILE A 5 5.34 -4.83 19.79
C ILE A 5 6.39 -4.33 18.78
N LYS A 6 7.52 -3.80 19.25
CA LYS A 6 8.59 -3.34 18.34
C LYS A 6 9.27 -4.49 17.61
N LEU A 7 9.36 -5.68 18.21
CA LEU A 7 9.84 -6.89 17.52
C LEU A 7 8.84 -7.35 16.45
N VAL A 8 7.54 -7.30 16.73
CA VAL A 8 6.48 -7.62 15.75
C VAL A 8 6.53 -6.64 14.58
N GLN A 9 6.58 -5.33 14.83
CA GLN A 9 6.70 -4.32 13.78
C GLN A 9 7.95 -4.53 12.91
N LYS A 10 9.08 -4.87 13.53
CA LYS A 10 10.32 -5.21 12.80
C LYS A 10 10.13 -6.43 11.90
N ARG A 11 9.43 -7.47 12.37
CA ARG A 11 9.07 -8.64 11.55
C ARG A 11 8.17 -8.24 10.38
N ILE A 12 7.10 -7.49 10.63
CA ILE A 12 6.15 -7.02 9.60
C ILE A 12 6.85 -6.17 8.53
N SER A 13 7.74 -5.26 8.93
CA SER A 13 8.59 -4.49 8.01
C SER A 13 9.42 -5.39 7.08
N ASN A 14 10.06 -6.43 7.65
CA ASN A 14 10.91 -7.33 6.87
C ASN A 14 10.14 -8.19 5.87
N ILE A 15 8.96 -8.70 6.26
CA ILE A 15 8.13 -9.55 5.38
C ILE A 15 7.41 -8.73 4.31
N SER A 16 7.00 -7.49 4.62
CA SER A 16 6.29 -6.60 3.69
C SER A 16 7.20 -6.19 2.54
N ILE A 17 8.46 -5.93 2.85
CA ILE A 17 9.45 -5.43 1.89
C ILE A 17 10.44 -6.54 1.58
N GLY A 18 10.04 -7.47 0.70
CA GLY A 18 10.90 -8.53 0.18
C GLY A 18 11.67 -8.13 -1.09
N PRO A 19 12.60 -9.00 -1.57
CA PRO A 19 13.28 -8.79 -2.85
C PRO A 19 12.34 -8.65 -4.04
N SER A 20 11.17 -9.30 -4.00
CA SER A 20 10.13 -9.19 -5.02
C SER A 20 9.34 -7.88 -4.95
N THR A 21 9.16 -7.31 -3.75
CA THR A 21 8.35 -6.11 -3.53
C THR A 21 8.90 -4.89 -4.28
N LEU A 22 10.22 -4.70 -4.19
CA LEU A 22 10.97 -3.56 -4.72
C LEU A 22 12.02 -4.00 -5.75
N ARG A 23 11.67 -4.99 -6.59
CA ARG A 23 12.57 -5.51 -7.63
C ARG A 23 13.03 -4.40 -8.58
N GLY A 24 14.31 -4.41 -8.97
CA GLY A 24 14.87 -3.46 -9.93
C GLY A 24 15.04 -2.04 -9.38
N GLN A 25 15.11 -1.89 -8.06
CA GLN A 25 15.49 -0.65 -7.37
C GLN A 25 16.99 -0.63 -7.07
N PRO A 26 17.59 0.56 -6.90
CA PRO A 26 18.99 0.69 -6.51
C PRO A 26 19.31 -0.10 -5.24
N THR A 27 20.50 -0.68 -5.19
CA THR A 27 21.02 -1.37 -3.99
C THR A 27 20.88 -0.48 -2.76
N GLY A 28 20.45 -1.07 -1.64
CA GLY A 28 20.17 -0.34 -0.40
C GLY A 28 18.73 0.14 -0.23
N THR A 29 17.93 0.26 -1.31
CA THR A 29 16.53 0.72 -1.23
C THR A 29 15.70 -0.13 -0.28
N ILE A 30 15.79 -1.46 -0.37
CA ILE A 30 15.07 -2.39 0.52
C ILE A 30 15.42 -2.15 1.99
N ASN A 31 16.71 -1.97 2.30
CA ASN A 31 17.16 -1.78 3.67
C ASN A 31 16.70 -0.41 4.20
N LEU A 32 16.84 0.65 3.42
CA LEU A 32 16.37 2.00 3.78
C LEU A 32 14.87 2.01 4.04
N THR A 33 14.07 1.37 3.17
CA THR A 33 12.62 1.25 3.38
C THR A 33 12.30 0.44 4.63
N ARG A 34 12.97 -0.69 4.86
CA ARG A 34 12.77 -1.49 6.08
C ARG A 34 13.11 -0.71 7.34
N GLU A 35 14.24 -0.01 7.38
CA GLU A 35 14.63 0.82 8.53
C GLU A 35 13.62 1.92 8.81
N PHE A 36 13.14 2.62 7.78
CA PHE A 36 12.06 3.59 7.93
C PHE A 36 10.82 2.96 8.59
N LEU A 37 10.32 1.84 8.03
CA LEU A 37 9.11 1.16 8.51
C LEU A 37 9.26 0.54 9.92
N LYS A 38 10.48 0.16 10.32
CA LYS A 38 10.77 -0.32 11.69
C LYS A 38 10.60 0.80 12.73
N SER A 39 10.98 2.02 12.36
CA SER A 39 10.87 3.21 13.21
C SER A 39 9.54 3.94 13.08
N PHE A 40 8.70 3.54 12.13
CA PHE A 40 7.44 4.20 11.80
C PHE A 40 6.48 4.25 13.00
N ASP A 41 5.94 5.41 13.31
CA ASP A 41 4.95 5.54 14.38
C ASP A 41 3.55 5.19 13.85
N LEU A 42 3.06 4.00 14.19
CA LEU A 42 1.73 3.54 13.80
C LEU A 42 0.61 4.27 14.56
N ASN A 43 0.90 4.93 15.69
CA ASN A 43 -0.11 5.67 16.46
C ASN A 43 -0.74 6.83 15.68
N ILE A 44 -0.07 7.34 14.65
CA ILE A 44 -0.60 8.43 13.81
C ILE A 44 -1.97 8.06 13.19
N PHE A 45 -2.26 6.76 13.04
CA PHE A 45 -3.52 6.26 12.48
C PHE A 45 -4.60 5.89 13.50
N ASN A 46 -4.30 5.84 14.81
CA ASN A 46 -5.23 5.37 15.83
C ASN A 46 -6.52 6.21 15.92
N ASN A 47 -6.40 7.52 15.68
CA ASN A 47 -7.51 8.47 15.70
C ASN A 47 -7.96 8.90 14.30
N THR A 48 -7.69 8.09 13.28
CA THR A 48 -8.13 8.39 11.92
C THR A 48 -9.62 8.07 11.75
N LEU A 49 -10.42 9.14 11.61
CA LEU A 49 -11.88 9.08 11.54
C LEU A 49 -12.44 9.16 10.13
N SER A 50 -11.62 9.53 9.15
CA SER A 50 -12.06 9.68 7.77
C SER A 50 -10.98 9.26 6.79
N GLU A 51 -11.41 8.91 5.58
CA GLU A 51 -10.51 8.61 4.47
C GLU A 51 -9.62 9.80 4.10
N SER A 52 -10.15 11.03 4.16
CA SER A 52 -9.33 12.22 3.86
C SER A 52 -8.20 12.42 4.87
N ASP A 53 -8.47 12.19 6.16
CA ASP A 53 -7.43 12.24 7.20
C ASP A 53 -6.39 11.14 6.99
N PHE A 54 -6.84 9.92 6.68
CA PHE A 54 -5.94 8.80 6.35
C PHE A 54 -5.01 9.17 5.18
N LEU A 55 -5.57 9.67 4.08
CA LEU A 55 -4.82 9.98 2.87
C LEU A 55 -3.80 11.10 3.10
N ASN A 56 -4.15 12.13 3.88
CA ASN A 56 -3.24 13.20 4.23
C ASN A 56 -2.03 12.68 5.02
N LYS A 57 -2.28 11.86 6.05
CA LYS A 57 -1.20 11.21 6.82
C LYS A 57 -0.36 10.30 5.93
N LEU A 58 -0.99 9.49 5.08
CA LEU A 58 -0.28 8.60 4.18
C LEU A 58 0.58 9.36 3.18
N ASP A 59 0.12 10.50 2.67
CA ASP A 59 0.88 11.38 1.75
C ASP A 59 2.12 11.98 2.42
N GLU A 60 1.98 12.47 3.65
CA GLU A 60 3.12 12.97 4.43
C GLU A 60 4.18 11.89 4.59
N GLN A 61 3.77 10.68 5.01
CA GLN A 61 4.67 9.56 5.22
C GLN A 61 5.27 9.05 3.90
N THR A 62 4.52 9.15 2.79
CA THR A 62 5.02 8.84 1.45
C THR A 62 6.16 9.77 1.07
N ASN A 63 6.01 11.07 1.32
CA ASN A 63 7.07 12.05 1.03
C ASN A 63 8.30 11.85 1.92
N LEU A 64 8.11 11.55 3.21
CA LEU A 64 9.23 11.25 4.12
C LEU A 64 10.02 10.01 3.68
N LEU A 65 9.34 8.93 3.29
CA LEU A 65 10.01 7.73 2.79
C LEU A 65 10.67 7.98 1.43
N LYS A 66 10.01 8.71 0.53
CA LYS A 66 10.55 9.10 -0.78
C LYS A 66 11.91 9.79 -0.64
N GLU A 67 12.05 10.73 0.29
CA GLU A 67 13.33 11.43 0.48
C GLU A 67 14.42 10.56 1.13
N LYS A 68 14.06 9.44 1.76
CA LYS A 68 15.02 8.49 2.35
C LYS A 68 15.53 7.44 1.37
N ILE A 69 14.76 7.08 0.34
CA ILE A 69 15.14 6.04 -0.62
C ILE A 69 15.93 6.62 -1.80
N HIS A 70 16.87 5.85 -2.34
CA HIS A 70 17.75 6.30 -3.42
C HIS A 70 17.03 6.74 -4.70
N SER A 71 15.96 6.05 -5.08
CA SER A 71 15.23 6.36 -6.31
C SER A 71 14.41 7.65 -6.23
N LYS A 72 14.16 8.16 -5.02
CA LYS A 72 13.23 9.27 -4.76
C LYS A 72 11.87 9.12 -5.46
N SER A 73 11.47 7.88 -5.73
CA SER A 73 10.26 7.58 -6.47
C SER A 73 9.06 7.60 -5.53
N TRP A 74 8.12 8.50 -5.80
CA TRP A 74 6.88 8.62 -5.04
C TRP A 74 6.07 7.30 -5.07
N GLY A 75 5.91 6.69 -6.25
CA GLY A 75 5.19 5.43 -6.38
C GLY A 75 5.80 4.28 -5.60
N ILE A 76 7.13 4.17 -5.59
CA ILE A 76 7.83 3.15 -4.80
C ILE A 76 7.59 3.34 -3.30
N ALA A 77 7.69 4.58 -2.81
CA ALA A 77 7.39 4.89 -1.42
C ALA A 77 5.92 4.57 -1.07
N ARG A 78 4.97 4.98 -1.92
CA ARG A 78 3.54 4.74 -1.71
C ARG A 78 3.20 3.25 -1.68
N LYS A 79 3.71 2.49 -2.65
CA LYS A 79 3.53 1.03 -2.69
C LYS A 79 4.06 0.37 -1.42
N ALA A 80 5.26 0.74 -0.97
CA ALA A 80 5.87 0.16 0.22
C ALA A 80 5.02 0.41 1.48
N LEU A 81 4.51 1.64 1.65
CA LEU A 81 3.61 1.99 2.75
C LEU A 81 2.29 1.21 2.67
N ASN A 82 1.67 1.13 1.49
CA ASN A 82 0.39 0.41 1.33
C ASN A 82 0.53 -1.07 1.71
N ILE A 83 1.60 -1.73 1.28
CA ILE A 83 1.86 -3.13 1.66
C ILE A 83 2.09 -3.26 3.16
N PHE A 84 2.92 -2.39 3.73
CA PHE A 84 3.24 -2.44 5.16
C PHE A 84 2.01 -2.18 6.04
N LEU A 85 1.18 -1.19 5.70
CA LEU A 85 -0.04 -0.86 6.44
C LEU A 85 -1.09 -1.96 6.28
N PHE A 86 -1.21 -2.57 5.11
CA PHE A 86 -2.06 -3.74 4.92
C PHE A 86 -1.65 -4.88 5.86
N GLN A 87 -0.37 -5.25 5.88
CA GLN A 87 0.14 -6.31 6.77
C GLN A 87 -0.01 -5.93 8.25
N SER A 88 0.29 -4.68 8.61
CA SER A 88 0.20 -4.22 10.00
C SER A 88 -1.24 -4.18 10.51
N SER A 89 -2.20 -3.84 9.65
CA SER A 89 -3.63 -3.79 10.00
C SER A 89 -4.24 -5.18 10.20
N HIS A 90 -3.65 -6.20 9.58
CA HIS A 90 -4.06 -7.60 9.70
C HIS A 90 -3.26 -8.40 10.73
N ASP A 91 -2.11 -7.88 11.20
CA ASP A 91 -1.39 -8.48 12.32
C ASP A 91 -2.14 -8.22 13.63
N ILE A 92 -2.51 -9.29 14.35
CA ILE A 92 -3.34 -9.19 15.55
C ILE A 92 -2.73 -8.32 16.66
N PHE A 93 -1.39 -8.29 16.77
CA PHE A 93 -0.72 -7.54 17.83
C PHE A 93 -0.62 -6.06 17.46
N LEU A 94 -0.18 -5.74 16.25
CA LEU A 94 -0.08 -4.34 15.81
C LEU A 94 -1.46 -3.70 15.64
N SER A 95 -2.42 -4.45 15.09
CA SER A 95 -3.79 -3.96 14.87
C SER A 95 -4.47 -3.64 16.19
N LYS A 96 -4.32 -4.50 17.20
CA LYS A 96 -4.87 -4.26 18.54
C LYS A 96 -4.16 -3.11 19.26
N GLU A 97 -2.84 -3.06 19.22
CA GLU A 97 -2.05 -2.03 19.91
C GLU A 97 -2.34 -0.62 19.36
N TYR A 98 -2.40 -0.49 18.03
CA TYR A 98 -2.48 0.80 17.35
C TYR A 98 -3.87 1.12 16.77
N GLY A 99 -4.87 0.26 16.99
CA GLY A 99 -6.24 0.45 16.49
C GLY A 99 -6.38 0.42 14.97
N LEU A 100 -5.51 -0.33 14.27
CA LEU A 100 -5.37 -0.26 12.80
C LEU A 100 -6.52 -0.92 12.03
N ASN A 101 -7.32 -1.76 12.68
CA ASN A 101 -8.52 -2.34 12.06
C ASN A 101 -9.47 -1.28 11.50
N LYS A 102 -9.52 -0.10 12.12
CA LYS A 102 -10.40 1.02 11.72
C LYS A 102 -10.01 1.65 10.38
N ILE A 103 -8.73 1.55 9.97
CA ILE A 103 -8.25 2.17 8.74
C ILE A 103 -8.35 1.24 7.52
N ILE A 104 -8.74 -0.04 7.71
CA ILE A 104 -8.88 -1.02 6.62
C ILE A 104 -9.73 -0.48 5.45
N PRO A 105 -10.90 0.15 5.68
CA PRO A 105 -11.71 0.71 4.60
C PRO A 105 -11.05 1.86 3.83
N PHE A 106 -9.99 2.45 4.38
CA PHE A 106 -9.25 3.55 3.78
C PHE A 106 -7.94 3.09 3.13
N LEU A 107 -7.49 1.87 3.41
CA LEU A 107 -6.26 1.33 2.83
C LEU A 107 -6.36 1.30 1.30
N GLU A 108 -5.29 1.74 0.66
CA GLU A 108 -5.13 1.68 -0.78
C GLU A 108 -4.68 0.30 -1.25
N VAL A 109 -5.11 -0.09 -2.45
CA VAL A 109 -4.51 -1.24 -3.12
C VAL A 109 -3.04 -0.90 -3.45
N PRO A 110 -2.07 -1.77 -3.15
CA PRO A 110 -0.69 -1.53 -3.57
C PRO A 110 -0.60 -1.47 -5.10
N LEU A 111 -0.30 -0.30 -5.67
CA LEU A 111 -0.15 -0.19 -7.12
C LEU A 111 1.18 -0.80 -7.57
N ASP A 112 1.06 -1.81 -8.42
CA ASP A 112 2.15 -2.40 -9.19
C ASP A 112 1.66 -2.79 -10.58
N ASN A 113 2.51 -3.44 -11.38
CA ASN A 113 2.15 -3.74 -12.76
C ASN A 113 0.86 -4.57 -12.87
N PRO A 114 0.68 -5.70 -12.15
CA PRO A 114 -0.58 -6.44 -12.18
C PRO A 114 -1.79 -5.61 -11.76
N ASN A 115 -1.73 -4.96 -10.58
CA ASN A 115 -2.90 -4.26 -10.05
C ASN A 115 -3.29 -3.06 -10.93
N ALA A 116 -2.31 -2.24 -11.31
CA ALA A 116 -2.59 -1.04 -12.09
C ALA A 116 -3.02 -1.37 -13.52
N LYS A 117 -2.42 -2.38 -14.17
CA LYS A 117 -2.86 -2.81 -15.51
C LYS A 117 -4.29 -3.34 -15.49
N LYS A 118 -4.65 -4.14 -14.47
CA LYS A 118 -6.01 -4.67 -14.37
C LYS A 118 -7.03 -3.55 -14.16
N LEU A 119 -6.72 -2.56 -13.31
CA LEU A 119 -7.56 -1.38 -13.12
C LEU A 119 -7.71 -0.56 -14.41
N VAL A 120 -6.63 -0.37 -15.18
CA VAL A 120 -6.69 0.34 -16.47
C VAL A 120 -7.56 -0.41 -17.47
N GLU A 121 -7.37 -1.73 -17.62
CA GLU A 121 -8.18 -2.58 -18.51
C GLU A 121 -9.68 -2.50 -18.15
N MET A 122 -10.01 -2.59 -16.87
CA MET A 122 -11.40 -2.49 -16.40
C MET A 122 -11.97 -1.07 -16.61
N ALA A 123 -11.15 -0.04 -16.43
CA ALA A 123 -11.57 1.34 -16.69
C ALA A 123 -11.85 1.58 -18.17
N GLU A 124 -11.00 1.07 -19.06
CA GLU A 124 -11.17 1.15 -20.51
C GLU A 124 -12.47 0.48 -20.97
N GLN A 125 -12.82 -0.68 -20.39
CA GLN A 125 -14.11 -1.35 -20.64
C GLN A 125 -15.32 -0.50 -20.24
N LYS A 126 -15.16 0.39 -19.25
CA LYS A 126 -16.18 1.36 -18.82
C LYS A 126 -16.05 2.73 -19.50
N GLY A 127 -15.19 2.87 -20.51
CA GLY A 127 -14.96 4.13 -21.23
C GLY A 127 -14.21 5.19 -20.41
N ILE A 128 -13.57 4.81 -19.31
CA ILE A 128 -12.81 5.70 -18.41
C ILE A 128 -11.33 5.60 -18.75
N LYS A 129 -10.69 6.75 -19.00
CA LYS A 129 -9.25 6.80 -19.29
C LYS A 129 -8.45 7.00 -18.00
N LEU A 130 -7.72 5.96 -17.59
CA LEU A 130 -6.74 6.02 -16.50
C LEU A 130 -5.31 5.99 -17.05
N ARG A 131 -4.38 6.65 -16.35
CA ARG A 131 -2.97 6.69 -16.73
C ARG A 131 -2.16 5.75 -15.86
N TRP A 132 -1.42 4.84 -16.49
CA TRP A 132 -0.41 4.03 -15.85
C TRP A 132 0.75 3.79 -16.81
N ASN A 133 1.95 4.22 -16.41
CA ASN A 133 3.18 3.90 -17.15
C ASN A 133 3.94 2.79 -16.44
N ASN A 134 4.39 3.08 -15.22
CA ASN A 134 5.02 2.15 -14.31
C ASN A 134 5.10 2.78 -12.91
N ILE A 135 5.48 1.97 -11.92
CA ILE A 135 5.56 2.44 -10.53
C ILE A 135 6.64 3.50 -10.29
N LYS A 136 7.74 3.51 -11.07
CA LYS A 136 8.85 4.46 -10.87
C LYS A 136 8.42 5.88 -11.23
N SER A 137 7.60 6.03 -12.26
CA SER A 137 7.07 7.31 -12.75
C SER A 137 5.68 7.66 -12.20
N LEU A 138 5.12 6.85 -11.29
CA LEU A 138 3.80 7.12 -10.72
C LEU A 138 3.82 8.41 -9.91
N ILE A 139 2.88 9.30 -10.21
CA ILE A 139 2.64 10.54 -9.46
C ILE A 139 1.35 10.44 -8.63
N LYS A 140 1.21 11.37 -7.67
CA LYS A 140 0.07 11.43 -6.75
C LYS A 140 -1.28 11.48 -7.46
N GLU A 141 -1.40 12.27 -8.52
CA GLU A 141 -2.66 12.46 -9.24
C GLU A 141 -3.11 11.20 -9.99
N ASP A 142 -2.20 10.55 -10.73
CA ASP A 142 -2.49 9.28 -11.39
C ASP A 142 -2.84 8.19 -10.37
N SER A 143 -2.12 8.13 -9.24
CA SER A 143 -2.45 7.23 -8.14
C SER A 143 -3.84 7.49 -7.57
N TYR A 144 -4.21 8.76 -7.34
CA TYR A 144 -5.53 9.12 -6.84
C TYR A 144 -6.64 8.63 -7.77
N ASN A 145 -6.50 8.85 -9.08
CA ASN A 145 -7.49 8.40 -10.06
C ASN A 145 -7.63 6.87 -10.11
N LEU A 146 -6.50 6.15 -10.05
CA LEU A 146 -6.48 4.69 -9.95
C LEU A 146 -7.14 4.19 -8.66
N GLN A 147 -6.86 4.80 -7.51
CA GLN A 147 -7.42 4.38 -6.21
C GLN A 147 -8.91 4.71 -6.10
N LYS A 148 -9.35 5.83 -6.66
CA LYS A 148 -10.77 6.18 -6.76
C LYS A 148 -11.52 5.13 -7.57
N PHE A 149 -10.98 4.75 -8.72
CA PHE A 149 -11.57 3.71 -9.55
C PHE A 149 -11.51 2.33 -8.85
N ALA A 150 -10.40 2.01 -8.19
CA ALA A 150 -10.27 0.78 -7.40
C ALA A 150 -11.34 0.68 -6.31
N LYS A 151 -11.64 1.78 -5.62
CA LYS A 151 -12.73 1.83 -4.61
C LYS A 151 -14.10 1.57 -5.23
N GLN A 152 -14.35 2.13 -6.41
CA GLN A 152 -15.60 1.87 -7.14
C GLN A 152 -15.72 0.39 -7.50
N VAL A 153 -14.69 -0.17 -8.16
CA VAL A 153 -14.64 -1.57 -8.57
C VAL A 153 -14.77 -2.53 -7.39
N SER A 154 -14.06 -2.27 -6.29
CA SER A 154 -14.10 -3.14 -5.12
C SER A 154 -15.49 -3.23 -4.50
N ASN A 155 -16.24 -2.13 -4.51
CA ASN A 155 -17.60 -2.08 -4.00
C ASN A 155 -18.61 -2.71 -4.98
N GLU A 156 -18.51 -2.40 -6.27
CA GLU A 156 -19.48 -2.83 -7.28
C GLU A 156 -19.33 -4.30 -7.68
N GLU A 157 -18.10 -4.81 -7.77
CA GLU A 157 -17.81 -6.11 -8.40
C GLU A 157 -17.30 -7.17 -7.43
N TYR A 158 -16.69 -6.79 -6.31
CA TYR A 158 -16.03 -7.72 -5.37
C TYR A 158 -16.61 -7.70 -3.95
N ASN A 159 -17.46 -6.73 -3.62
CA ASN A 159 -18.02 -6.52 -2.29
C ASN A 159 -16.95 -6.55 -1.17
N CYS A 160 -15.85 -5.82 -1.38
CA CYS A 160 -14.74 -5.73 -0.43
C CYS A 160 -14.11 -4.33 -0.40
N ASP A 161 -13.28 -4.05 0.60
CA ASP A 161 -12.44 -2.85 0.60
C ASP A 161 -11.38 -2.92 -0.52
N ARG A 162 -11.02 -1.78 -1.10
CA ARG A 162 -10.12 -1.73 -2.26
C ARG A 162 -8.77 -2.39 -2.03
N CYS A 163 -8.26 -2.38 -0.80
CA CYS A 163 -6.96 -2.99 -0.50
C CYS A 163 -6.92 -4.50 -0.77
N TYR A 164 -8.06 -5.18 -0.75
CA TYR A 164 -8.17 -6.62 -1.03
C TYR A 164 -8.19 -6.95 -2.53
N LEU A 165 -8.33 -5.97 -3.43
CA LEU A 165 -8.25 -6.22 -4.87
C LEU A 165 -6.91 -6.85 -5.29
N ASP A 166 -5.84 -6.61 -4.53
CA ASP A 166 -4.55 -7.28 -4.74
C ASP A 166 -4.69 -8.82 -4.71
N LEU A 167 -5.51 -9.36 -3.81
CA LEU A 167 -5.75 -10.80 -3.72
C LEU A 167 -6.47 -11.32 -4.97
N TYR A 168 -7.50 -10.62 -5.43
CA TYR A 168 -8.26 -11.01 -6.62
C TYR A 168 -7.41 -10.91 -7.89
N PHE A 169 -6.66 -9.82 -8.07
CA PHE A 169 -5.86 -9.61 -9.27
C PHE A 169 -4.65 -10.53 -9.36
N TRP A 170 -4.05 -10.93 -8.22
CA TRP A 170 -2.93 -11.86 -8.20
C TRP A 170 -3.33 -13.33 -8.15
N ARG A 171 -4.43 -13.67 -7.46
CA ARG A 171 -4.79 -15.08 -7.15
C ARG A 171 -6.05 -15.56 -7.87
N GLY A 172 -6.89 -14.66 -8.37
CA GLY A 172 -8.17 -14.98 -9.03
C GLY A 172 -8.01 -15.75 -10.34
N ASN A 173 -6.85 -15.68 -11.00
CA ASN A 173 -6.58 -16.43 -12.23
C ASN A 173 -6.07 -17.88 -11.98
N LYS A 174 -6.07 -18.36 -10.72
CA LYS A 174 -5.51 -19.68 -10.36
C LYS A 174 -6.47 -20.58 -9.56
N VAL A 175 -7.74 -20.21 -9.45
CA VAL A 175 -8.76 -21.16 -8.97
C VAL A 175 -9.27 -21.93 -10.18
N GLU A 176 -8.41 -22.78 -10.74
CA GLU A 176 -8.90 -23.95 -11.47
C GLU A 176 -9.28 -24.99 -10.40
N GLU A 177 -10.50 -25.51 -10.50
CA GLU A 177 -11.01 -26.62 -9.69
C GLU A 177 -10.12 -27.87 -9.79
#